data_AF-A0A1B7XBI6-F1
#
_entry.id   AF-A0A1B7XBI6-F1
#
_cell.length_a   1.000
_cell.length_b   1.000
_cell.length_c   1.000
_cell.angle_alpha   90.00
_cell.angle_beta   90.00
_cell.angle_gamma   90.00
#
_symmetry.space_group_name_H-M   'P 1'
#
loop_
_entity.id
_entity.type
_entity.pdbx_description
1 polymer ?
#
loop_
_entity_poly.entity_id
_entity_poly.type
_entity_poly.pdbx_seq_one_letter_code
_entity_poly.pdbx_strand_id
1 'polypeptide(L)'
;MIPCFICKKDSIGGFTYGLPTTPLTQHVGLCPEHNTLENKKAAILHWIETTQASVAAFNESNLARYAEPVEYSLTVYYQAGGTASFRCMKWNVPDQATLQVLGIDGQSTFIPLTHIELFEVMPVNDPNKYTPHTNVKERYSIVQGVPTLDT
;
A
#
# COMPACT_ATOMS: atom_id res chain seq x y z
N MET A 1 12.80 -18.42 25.14
CA MET A 1 14.19 -18.92 25.23
C MET A 1 14.84 -18.71 23.88
N ILE A 2 16.04 -18.11 23.81
CA ILE A 2 16.73 -17.86 22.54
C ILE A 2 17.76 -18.98 22.35
N PRO A 3 17.74 -19.73 21.23
CA PRO A 3 18.72 -20.78 20.97
C PRO A 3 20.05 -20.18 20.48
N CYS A 4 21.15 -20.84 20.82
CA CYS A 4 22.47 -20.55 20.31
C CYS A 4 22.49 -20.77 18.79
N PHE A 5 22.96 -19.77 18.05
CA PHE A 5 23.09 -19.78 16.60
C PHE A 5 23.88 -20.99 16.09
N ILE A 6 24.93 -21.39 16.81
CA ILE A 6 25.84 -22.47 16.44
C ILE A 6 25.34 -23.84 16.90
N CYS A 7 25.23 -24.06 18.21
CA CYS A 7 24.96 -25.40 18.77
C CYS A 7 23.49 -25.65 19.17
N LYS A 8 22.61 -24.68 18.96
CA LYS A 8 21.16 -24.73 19.26
C LYS A 8 20.77 -24.93 20.74
N LYS A 9 21.73 -25.11 21.66
CA LYS A 9 21.51 -25.05 23.12
C LYS A 9 21.04 -23.66 23.54
N ASP A 10 20.47 -23.54 24.74
CA ASP A 10 20.05 -22.25 25.28
C ASP A 10 21.21 -21.23 25.35
N SER A 11 20.93 -19.98 24.97
CA SER A 11 21.90 -18.88 25.01
C SER A 11 21.91 -18.13 26.35
N ILE A 12 21.21 -18.61 27.39
CA ILE A 12 21.26 -18.03 28.74
C ILE A 12 22.70 -17.81 29.20
N GLY A 13 22.96 -16.62 29.75
CA GLY A 13 24.28 -16.23 30.26
C GLY A 13 25.33 -15.93 29.17
N GLY A 14 24.97 -16.02 27.89
CA GLY A 14 25.84 -15.72 26.77
C GLY A 14 25.54 -14.35 26.14
N PHE A 15 25.53 -14.30 24.81
CA PHE A 15 25.24 -13.09 24.04
C PHE A 15 23.89 -13.21 23.33
N THR A 16 23.13 -12.11 23.28
CA THR A 16 21.86 -12.04 22.57
C THR A 16 21.77 -10.72 21.80
N TYR A 17 21.20 -10.77 20.60
CA TYR A 17 21.01 -9.61 19.74
C TYR A 17 19.64 -9.65 19.07
N GLY A 18 18.98 -8.50 19.02
CA GLY A 18 17.64 -8.32 18.47
C GLY A 18 17.11 -6.93 18.83
N LEU A 19 15.98 -6.55 18.24
CA LEU A 19 15.31 -5.29 18.58
C LEU A 19 14.56 -5.46 19.91
N PRO A 20 14.63 -4.48 20.83
CA PRO A 20 14.01 -4.62 22.15
C PRO A 20 12.51 -4.91 22.16
N THR A 21 11.80 -4.48 21.10
CA THR A 21 10.35 -4.60 20.97
C THR A 21 9.90 -5.84 20.21
N THR A 22 10.82 -6.66 19.68
CA THR A 22 10.45 -7.83 18.89
C THR A 22 10.29 -9.08 19.74
N PRO A 23 9.50 -10.07 19.30
CA PRO A 23 9.45 -11.37 19.95
C PRO A 23 10.83 -12.03 20.04
N LEU A 24 11.07 -12.81 21.11
CA LEU A 24 12.34 -13.55 21.29
C LEU A 24 12.65 -14.52 20.14
N THR A 25 11.64 -14.95 19.38
CA THR A 25 11.81 -15.78 18.17
C THR A 25 12.55 -15.06 17.05
N GLN A 26 12.56 -13.72 17.07
CA GLN A 26 13.28 -12.88 16.13
C GLN A 26 14.64 -12.45 16.67
N HIS A 27 15.10 -12.99 17.79
CA HIS A 27 16.42 -12.69 18.34
C HIS A 27 17.40 -13.81 17.96
N VAL A 28 18.67 -13.46 17.89
CA VAL A 28 19.78 -14.41 17.76
C VAL A 28 20.56 -14.47 19.06
N GLY A 29 21.03 -15.65 19.44
CA GLY A 29 21.82 -15.86 20.66
C GLY A 29 23.08 -16.67 20.44
N LEU A 30 24.01 -16.60 21.38
CA LEU A 30 25.18 -17.47 21.51
C LEU A 30 25.28 -17.91 22.97
N CYS A 31 25.47 -19.20 23.22
CA CYS A 31 25.76 -19.68 24.57
C CYS A 31 27.18 -19.24 25.03
N PRO A 32 27.50 -19.30 26.34
CA PRO A 32 28.80 -18.88 26.86
C PRO A 32 30.00 -19.51 26.15
N GLU A 33 29.93 -20.80 25.81
CA GLU A 33 30.98 -21.56 25.10
C GLU A 33 31.29 -20.97 23.72
N HIS A 34 30.29 -20.40 23.04
CA HIS A 34 30.42 -19.87 21.68
C HIS A 34 30.51 -18.34 21.64
N ASN A 35 30.64 -17.68 22.80
CA ASN A 35 30.57 -16.23 22.96
C ASN A 35 31.87 -15.50 22.57
N THR A 36 32.43 -15.81 21.40
CA THR A 36 33.64 -15.17 20.85
C THR A 36 33.30 -13.94 20.02
N LEU A 37 34.28 -13.04 19.80
CA LEU A 37 34.06 -11.84 18.99
C LEU A 37 33.69 -12.19 17.53
N GLU A 38 34.33 -13.21 16.96
CA GLU A 38 34.07 -13.68 15.60
C GLU A 38 32.65 -14.23 15.47
N ASN A 39 32.24 -15.09 16.40
CA ASN A 39 30.89 -15.67 16.41
C ASN A 39 29.81 -14.59 16.63
N LYS A 40 30.08 -13.57 17.45
CA LYS A 40 29.16 -12.43 17.61
C LYS A 40 28.92 -11.71 16.28
N LYS A 41 29.98 -11.43 15.52
CA LYS A 41 29.86 -10.79 14.20
C LYS A 41 29.02 -11.65 13.26
N ALA A 42 29.30 -12.95 13.19
CA ALA A 42 28.54 -13.89 12.38
C ALA A 42 27.05 -13.96 12.79
N ALA A 43 26.77 -14.01 14.09
CA ALA A 43 25.40 -14.03 14.61
C ALA A 43 24.62 -12.74 14.27
N ILE A 44 25.26 -11.56 14.42
CA ILE A 44 24.64 -10.27 14.08
C ILE A 44 24.35 -10.20 12.57
N LEU A 45 25.31 -10.60 11.72
CA LEU A 45 25.11 -10.62 10.27
C LEU A 45 23.95 -11.54 9.88
N HIS A 46 23.89 -12.74 10.44
CA HIS A 46 22.78 -13.66 10.23
C HIS A 46 21.43 -13.07 10.65
N TRP A 47 21.39 -12.35 11.78
CA TRP A 47 20.18 -11.65 12.23
C TRP A 47 19.75 -10.55 11.25
N ILE A 48 20.70 -9.79 10.70
CA ILE A 48 20.41 -8.75 9.69
C ILE A 48 19.80 -9.38 8.45
N GLU A 49 20.42 -10.43 7.91
CA GLU A 49 19.96 -11.13 6.69
C GLU A 49 18.56 -11.71 6.87
N THR A 50 18.31 -12.40 7.99
CA THR A 50 17.01 -13.02 8.27
C THR A 50 15.91 -11.99 8.50
N THR A 51 16.24 -10.87 9.17
CA THR A 51 15.29 -9.77 9.37
C THR A 51 14.96 -9.09 8.04
N GLN A 52 15.95 -8.81 7.21
CA GLN A 52 15.74 -8.23 5.88
C GLN A 52 14.89 -9.13 4.99
N ALA A 53 15.16 -10.43 4.97
CA ALA A 53 14.36 -11.40 4.23
C ALA A 53 12.90 -11.45 4.72
N SER A 54 12.68 -11.37 6.04
CA SER A 54 11.33 -11.34 6.62
C SER A 54 10.58 -10.07 6.26
N VAL A 55 11.25 -8.92 6.25
CA VAL A 55 10.67 -7.63 5.81
C VAL A 55 10.36 -7.66 4.33
N ALA A 56 11.25 -8.20 3.50
CA ALA A 56 11.03 -8.33 2.06
C ALA A 56 9.82 -9.24 1.77
N ALA A 57 9.75 -10.41 2.38
CA ALA A 57 8.62 -11.33 2.23
C ALA A 57 7.29 -10.71 2.73
N PHE A 58 7.33 -9.94 3.83
CA PHE A 58 6.17 -9.20 4.30
C PHE A 58 5.74 -8.12 3.28
N ASN A 59 6.68 -7.36 2.73
CA ASN A 59 6.39 -6.34 1.73
C ASN A 59 5.85 -6.96 0.44
N GLU A 60 6.41 -8.07 -0.05
CA GLU A 60 5.91 -8.82 -1.21
C GLU A 60 4.50 -9.35 -0.97
N SER A 61 4.24 -9.96 0.19
CA SER A 61 2.92 -10.44 0.56
C SER A 61 1.89 -9.31 0.70
N ASN A 62 2.31 -8.12 1.11
CA ASN A 62 1.43 -6.97 1.16
C ASN A 62 1.20 -6.34 -0.21
N LEU A 63 2.22 -6.27 -1.07
CA LEU A 63 2.05 -5.86 -2.47
C LEU A 63 1.00 -6.75 -3.19
N ALA A 64 0.98 -8.05 -2.91
CA ALA A 64 -0.04 -8.96 -3.42
C ALA A 64 -1.46 -8.69 -2.87
N ARG A 65 -1.59 -8.08 -1.68
CA ARG A 65 -2.89 -7.63 -1.14
C ARG A 65 -3.42 -6.33 -1.76
N TYR A 66 -2.56 -5.54 -2.41
CA TYR A 66 -2.95 -4.34 -3.15
C TYR A 66 -3.23 -4.62 -4.65
N ALA A 67 -3.31 -5.88 -5.06
CA ALA A 67 -3.30 -6.28 -6.47
C ALA A 67 -4.68 -6.46 -7.12
N GLU A 68 -5.80 -6.19 -6.44
CA GLU A 68 -7.07 -5.94 -7.15
C GLU A 68 -7.13 -4.45 -7.49
N PRO A 69 -7.09 -4.07 -8.78
CA PRO A 69 -7.23 -2.68 -9.15
C PRO A 69 -8.56 -2.15 -8.60
N VAL A 70 -8.50 -1.03 -7.88
CA VAL A 70 -9.69 -0.35 -7.38
C VAL A 70 -10.50 0.09 -8.60
N GLU A 71 -11.65 -0.53 -8.78
CA GLU A 71 -12.70 -0.10 -9.69
C GLU A 71 -13.41 1.10 -9.06
N TYR A 72 -13.60 2.14 -9.87
CA TYR A 72 -14.38 3.31 -9.54
C TYR A 72 -15.64 3.34 -10.41
N SER A 73 -16.73 3.75 -9.80
CA SER A 73 -17.93 4.21 -10.47
C SER A 73 -17.83 5.72 -10.57
N LEU A 74 -17.63 6.23 -11.79
CA LEU A 74 -17.52 7.65 -12.07
C LEU A 74 -18.81 8.13 -12.77
N THR A 75 -19.47 9.14 -12.21
CA THR A 75 -20.66 9.76 -12.82
C THR A 75 -20.36 11.21 -13.19
N VAL A 76 -20.52 11.55 -14.48
CA VAL A 76 -20.32 12.90 -15.02
C VAL A 76 -21.67 13.56 -15.21
N TYR A 77 -21.79 14.80 -14.76
CA TYR A 77 -22.94 15.68 -14.97
C TYR A 77 -22.54 16.76 -15.96
N TYR A 78 -23.28 16.88 -17.06
CA TYR A 78 -22.95 17.82 -18.14
C TYR A 78 -23.65 19.15 -17.97
N GLN A 79 -22.99 20.24 -18.35
CA GLN A 79 -23.55 21.61 -18.31
C GLN A 79 -24.80 21.77 -19.19
N ALA A 80 -24.90 21.00 -20.28
CA ALA A 80 -26.06 20.99 -21.18
C ALA A 80 -27.25 20.19 -20.63
N GLY A 81 -27.12 19.64 -19.42
CA GLY A 81 -28.03 18.64 -18.86
C GLY A 81 -27.67 17.21 -19.29
N GLY A 82 -28.10 16.25 -18.49
CA GLY A 82 -27.82 14.82 -18.68
C GLY A 82 -26.63 14.33 -17.88
N THR A 83 -26.51 13.01 -17.81
CA THR A 83 -25.49 12.31 -17.01
C THR A 83 -24.91 11.13 -17.77
N ALA A 84 -23.62 10.87 -17.59
CA ALA A 84 -22.97 9.64 -18.07
C ALA A 84 -22.28 8.92 -16.90
N SER A 85 -22.38 7.60 -16.86
CA SER A 85 -21.75 6.78 -15.83
C SER A 85 -20.74 5.81 -16.44
N PHE A 86 -19.58 5.71 -15.82
CA PHE A 86 -18.44 4.92 -16.27
C PHE A 86 -17.96 4.00 -15.15
N ARG A 87 -17.57 2.79 -15.51
CA ARG A 87 -16.73 1.95 -14.65
C ARG A 87 -15.29 2.03 -15.12
N CYS A 88 -14.40 2.47 -14.23
CA CYS A 88 -13.02 2.78 -14.58
C CYS A 88 -12.04 2.27 -13.52
N MET A 89 -10.83 1.94 -13.94
CA MET A 89 -9.73 1.62 -13.02
C MET A 89 -8.98 2.88 -12.57
N LYS A 90 -9.07 3.94 -13.38
CA LYS A 90 -8.37 5.19 -13.14
C LYS A 90 -9.08 6.34 -13.84
N TRP A 91 -8.94 7.53 -13.27
CA TRP A 91 -9.29 8.80 -13.92
C TRP A 91 -8.20 9.83 -13.63
N ASN A 92 -8.03 10.81 -14.52
CA ASN A 92 -7.08 11.92 -14.37
C ASN A 92 -7.45 13.08 -15.32
N VAL A 93 -6.79 14.23 -15.13
CA VAL A 93 -6.89 15.38 -16.02
C VAL A 93 -5.49 15.76 -16.50
N PRO A 94 -4.99 15.14 -17.59
CA PRO A 94 -3.58 15.25 -17.98
C PRO A 94 -3.18 16.64 -18.51
N ASP A 95 -4.12 17.38 -19.08
CA ASP A 95 -3.89 18.63 -19.82
C ASP A 95 -4.64 19.83 -19.23
N GLN A 96 -5.24 19.68 -18.04
CA GLN A 96 -6.13 20.67 -17.42
C GLN A 96 -7.36 21.06 -18.27
N ALA A 97 -7.67 20.31 -19.33
CA ALA A 97 -8.76 20.60 -20.25
C ALA A 97 -9.70 19.40 -20.44
N THR A 98 -9.23 18.19 -20.14
CA THR A 98 -9.92 16.95 -20.48
C THR A 98 -9.92 15.99 -19.30
N LEU A 99 -11.09 15.48 -18.93
CA LEU A 99 -11.21 14.31 -18.05
C LEU A 99 -10.90 13.05 -18.85
N GLN A 100 -9.81 12.39 -18.52
CA GLN A 100 -9.46 11.07 -19.02
C GLN A 100 -9.99 10.01 -18.05
N VAL A 101 -10.78 9.08 -18.58
CA VAL A 101 -11.35 7.94 -17.85
C VAL A 101 -10.81 6.65 -18.48
N LEU A 102 -10.03 5.88 -17.72
CA LEU A 102 -9.52 4.58 -18.14
C LEU A 102 -10.50 3.48 -17.72
N GLY A 103 -11.27 2.98 -18.69
CA GLY A 103 -12.25 1.92 -18.50
C GLY A 103 -11.63 0.61 -18.01
N ILE A 104 -12.45 -0.25 -17.44
CA ILE A 104 -12.06 -1.62 -17.03
C ILE A 104 -11.65 -2.51 -18.22
N ASP A 105 -12.06 -2.13 -19.42
CA ASP A 105 -11.68 -2.76 -20.70
C ASP A 105 -10.33 -2.26 -21.23
N GLY A 106 -9.67 -1.34 -20.52
CA GLY A 106 -8.41 -0.71 -20.92
C GLY A 106 -8.57 0.41 -21.94
N GLN A 107 -9.80 0.76 -22.35
CA GLN A 107 -10.03 1.87 -23.27
C GLN A 107 -10.05 3.20 -22.52
N SER A 108 -9.48 4.24 -23.12
CA SER A 108 -9.52 5.59 -22.58
C SER A 108 -10.65 6.38 -23.21
N THR A 109 -11.54 6.94 -22.38
CA THR A 109 -12.53 7.92 -22.78
C THR A 109 -12.05 9.30 -22.36
N PHE A 110 -12.14 10.27 -23.27
CA PHE A 110 -11.73 11.65 -23.04
C PHE A 110 -12.94 12.56 -23.12
N ILE A 111 -13.21 13.31 -22.05
CA ILE A 111 -14.38 14.17 -21.91
C ILE A 111 -13.89 15.60 -21.65
N PRO A 112 -14.13 16.56 -22.56
CA PRO A 112 -13.70 17.94 -22.32
C PRO A 112 -14.36 18.53 -21.06
N LEU A 113 -13.57 19.11 -20.17
CA LEU A 113 -14.04 19.72 -18.93
C LEU A 113 -15.00 20.88 -19.17
N THR A 114 -14.90 21.54 -20.32
CA THR A 114 -15.83 22.61 -20.75
C THR A 114 -17.26 22.14 -20.87
N HIS A 115 -17.51 20.84 -21.01
CA HIS A 115 -18.87 20.28 -21.06
C HIS A 115 -19.33 19.74 -19.71
N ILE A 116 -18.46 19.66 -18.72
CA ILE A 116 -18.72 19.05 -17.42
C ILE A 116 -19.08 20.14 -16.42
N GLU A 117 -20.19 19.96 -15.71
CA GLU A 117 -20.54 20.79 -14.55
C GLU A 117 -19.80 20.27 -13.31
N LEU A 118 -19.96 18.98 -13.06
CA LEU A 118 -19.26 18.26 -12.00
C LEU A 118 -19.18 16.77 -12.33
N PHE A 119 -18.31 16.06 -11.63
CA PHE A 119 -18.29 14.60 -11.64
C PHE A 119 -18.11 14.03 -10.25
N GLU A 120 -18.64 12.84 -10.04
CA GLU A 120 -18.62 12.12 -8.77
C GLU A 120 -17.87 10.81 -8.95
N VAL A 121 -17.05 10.45 -7.97
CA VAL A 121 -16.23 9.24 -7.98
C VAL A 121 -16.53 8.45 -6.72
N MET A 122 -16.85 7.17 -6.91
CA MET A 122 -17.11 6.24 -5.81
C MET A 122 -16.31 4.94 -6.04
N PRO A 123 -15.52 4.47 -5.06
CA PRO A 123 -14.88 3.16 -5.18
C PRO A 123 -15.95 2.05 -5.11
N VAL A 124 -15.87 1.07 -6.00
CA VAL A 124 -16.80 -0.07 -6.11
C VAL A 124 -16.32 -1.25 -5.27
N ASN A 125 -15.02 -1.50 -5.27
CA ASN A 125 -14.33 -2.53 -4.51
C ASN A 125 -13.21 -1.89 -3.67
N ASP A 126 -13.55 -1.00 -2.73
CA ASP A 126 -12.55 -0.45 -1.81
C ASP A 126 -11.99 -1.56 -0.88
N PRO A 127 -10.71 -1.97 -1.00
CA PRO A 127 -10.10 -2.89 -0.04
C PRO A 127 -10.04 -2.30 1.38
N ASN A 128 -10.18 -0.97 1.52
CA ASN A 128 -10.26 -0.25 2.78
C ASN A 128 -11.69 -0.10 3.33
N LYS A 129 -12.70 -0.81 2.79
CA LYS A 129 -14.07 -0.78 3.32
C LYS A 129 -14.19 -1.17 4.80
N TYR A 130 -13.17 -1.83 5.36
CA TYR A 130 -13.08 -2.18 6.78
C TYR A 130 -12.42 -1.11 7.66
N THR A 131 -11.86 -0.03 7.08
CA THR A 131 -11.57 1.18 7.85
C THR A 131 -12.82 2.05 7.95
N PRO A 132 -13.23 2.47 9.17
CA PRO A 132 -14.54 3.09 9.43
C PRO A 132 -14.75 4.50 8.84
N HIS A 133 -13.91 4.94 7.88
CA HIS A 133 -13.93 6.31 7.36
C HIS A 133 -14.04 6.44 5.83
N THR A 134 -14.09 5.36 5.03
CA THR A 134 -14.00 5.50 3.56
C THR A 134 -15.18 4.93 2.78
N ASN A 135 -16.36 5.52 2.97
CA ASN A 135 -17.29 5.68 1.85
C ASN A 135 -17.18 7.13 1.37
N VAL A 136 -15.99 7.53 0.95
CA VAL A 136 -15.78 8.89 0.43
C VAL A 136 -16.30 8.91 -1.00
N LYS A 137 -17.54 9.37 -1.15
CA LYS A 137 -18.01 9.86 -2.44
C LYS A 137 -17.29 11.18 -2.68
N GLU A 138 -16.31 11.17 -3.56
CA GLU A 138 -15.60 12.38 -3.95
C GLU A 138 -16.42 13.08 -5.03
N ARG A 139 -16.66 14.38 -4.85
CA ARG A 139 -17.39 15.21 -5.82
C ARG A 139 -16.46 16.32 -6.27
N TYR A 140 -16.32 16.48 -7.57
CA TYR A 140 -15.45 17.46 -8.18
C TYR A 140 -16.27 18.42 -9.03
N SER A 141 -16.28 19.69 -8.65
CA SER A 141 -16.84 20.77 -9.46
C SER A 141 -15.76 21.35 -10.38
N ILE A 142 -16.14 21.80 -11.58
CA ILE A 142 -15.19 22.43 -12.52
C ILE A 142 -15.16 23.94 -12.26
N VAL A 143 -14.11 24.42 -11.59
CA VAL A 143 -13.91 25.86 -11.31
C VAL A 143 -12.80 26.38 -12.21
N GLN A 144 -13.12 27.31 -13.11
CA GLN A 144 -12.16 27.89 -14.07
C GLN A 144 -11.39 26.84 -14.91
N GLY A 145 -12.05 25.72 -15.23
CA GLY A 145 -11.44 24.62 -16.00
C GLY A 145 -10.62 23.64 -15.15
N VAL A 146 -10.59 23.79 -13.83
CA VAL A 146 -9.86 22.89 -12.93
C VAL A 146 -10.85 22.08 -12.09
N PRO A 147 -10.76 20.74 -12.07
CA PRO A 147 -11.51 19.92 -11.11
C PRO A 147 -11.11 20.28 -9.69
N THR A 148 -12.06 20.73 -8.90
CA THR A 148 -11.87 21.13 -7.51
C THR A 148 -12.73 20.23 -6.65
N LEU A 149 -12.12 19.57 -5.67
CA LEU A 149 -12.84 18.69 -4.74
C LEU A 149 -13.78 19.54 -3.87
N ASP A 150 -15.07 19.24 -3.91
CA ASP A 150 -16.06 19.81 -3.03
C ASP A 150 -15.83 19.21 -1.63
N THR A 151 -15.58 20.08 -0.65
CA THR A 151 -15.38 19.70 0.77
C THR A 151 -16.65 19.85 1.58
#